data_AF-A0A3N6PDW0-F1
#
_entry.id   AF-A0A3N6PDW0-F1
#
_cell.length_a   1.000
_cell.length_b   1.000
_cell.length_c   1.000
_cell.angle_alpha   90.00
_cell.angle_beta   90.00
_cell.angle_gamma   90.00
#
_symmetry.space_group_name_H-M   'P 1'
#
loop_
_entity.id
_entity.type
_entity.pdbx_description
1 polymer ?
#
loop_
_entity_poly.entity_id
_entity_poly.type
_entity_poly.pdbx_seq_one_letter_code
_entity_poly.pdbx_strand_id
1 'polypeptide(L)' 'MSISADPYHFTWRGTHEGEIEGLEATGNTVESPGMTINRFEDGKAVEDINYWDNLDFFQQLGVMEPPTG' A
#
# COMPACT_ATOMS: atom_id res chain seq x y z
N MET A 1 22.18 -1.42 -22.28
CA MET A 1 20.94 -1.57 -21.51
C MET A 1 21.08 -0.70 -20.28
N SER A 2 20.27 0.37 -20.15
CA SER A 2 20.21 1.19 -18.94
C SER A 2 18.96 0.77 -18.20
N ILE A 3 19.13 0.36 -16.95
CA ILE A 3 18.02 0.08 -16.04
C ILE A 3 17.82 1.35 -15.23
N SER A 4 16.63 1.96 -15.28
CA SER A 4 16.23 3.04 -14.39
C SER A 4 15.28 2.49 -13.33
N ALA A 5 15.39 3.04 -12.12
CA ALA A 5 14.45 2.83 -11.03
C ALA A 5 13.81 4.19 -10.73
N ASP A 6 12.48 4.24 -10.80
CA ASP A 6 11.71 5.47 -10.64
C ASP A 6 10.84 5.36 -9.37
N PRO A 7 11.29 5.91 -8.22
CA PRO A 7 10.49 5.95 -7.01
C PRO A 7 9.47 7.08 -7.08
N TYR A 8 8.23 6.83 -6.65
CA TYR A 8 7.25 7.88 -6.41
C TYR A 8 6.48 7.65 -5.10
N HIS A 9 6.23 8.73 -4.37
CA HIS A 9 5.40 8.74 -3.17
C HIS A 9 3.97 9.14 -3.51
N PHE A 10 3.01 8.49 -2.86
CA PHE A 10 1.59 8.76 -3.03
C PHE A 10 0.83 8.61 -1.71
N THR A 11 -0.41 9.08 -1.68
CA THR A 11 -1.38 8.77 -0.63
C THR A 11 -2.57 8.11 -1.28
N TRP A 12 -2.98 6.96 -0.76
CA TRP A 12 -4.13 6.22 -1.27
C TRP A 12 -5.27 6.27 -0.25
N ARG A 13 -6.51 6.22 -0.74
CA ARG A 13 -7.72 6.21 0.07
C ARG A 13 -8.70 5.19 -0.46
N GLY A 14 -9.25 4.36 0.43
CA GLY A 14 -10.22 3.32 0.06
C GLY A 14 -11.10 2.90 1.23
N THR A 15 -12.26 2.31 0.92
CA THR A 15 -13.19 1.76 1.92
C THR A 15 -13.11 0.24 1.88
N HIS A 16 -12.97 -0.40 3.04
CA HIS A 16 -12.88 -1.85 3.16
C HIS A 16 -14.26 -2.49 3.04
N GLU A 17 -14.71 -2.67 1.80
CA GLU A 17 -16.05 -3.16 1.45
C GLU A 17 -16.09 -4.64 1.06
N GLY A 18 -14.94 -5.30 0.94
CA GLY A 18 -14.81 -6.72 0.62
C GLY A 18 -13.73 -7.38 1.48
N GLU A 19 -13.62 -8.70 1.42
CA GLU A 19 -12.63 -9.45 2.19
C GLU A 19 -11.19 -9.14 1.75
N ILE A 20 -10.30 -8.88 2.72
CA ILE A 20 -8.87 -8.69 2.49
C ILE A 20 -8.09 -9.61 3.43
N GLU A 21 -7.25 -10.50 2.88
CA GLU A 21 -6.37 -11.38 3.67
C GLU A 21 -7.12 -12.21 4.75
N GLY A 22 -8.36 -12.63 4.47
CA GLY A 22 -9.21 -13.35 5.42
C GLY A 22 -9.94 -12.47 6.45
N LEU A 23 -9.78 -11.15 6.37
CA LEU A 23 -10.55 -10.19 7.16
C LEU A 23 -11.82 -9.80 6.41
N GLU A 24 -12.96 -10.05 7.03
CA GLU A 24 -14.26 -9.59 6.52
C GLU A 24 -14.31 -8.06 6.41
N ALA A 25 -15.13 -7.57 5.48
CA ALA A 25 -15.33 -6.14 5.25
C ALA A 25 -15.70 -5.40 6.54
N THR A 26 -14.93 -4.37 6.90
CA THR A 26 -15.17 -3.56 8.10
C THR A 26 -16.00 -2.31 7.83
N GLY A 27 -16.11 -1.90 6.56
CA GLY A 27 -16.75 -0.64 6.16
C GLY A 27 -15.94 0.61 6.52
N ASN A 28 -14.77 0.45 7.15
CA ASN A 28 -13.90 1.58 7.48
C ASN A 28 -13.23 2.14 6.23
N THR A 29 -13.09 3.46 6.20
CA THR A 29 -12.25 4.13 5.20
C THR A 29 -10.84 4.25 5.74
N VAL A 30 -9.86 3.85 4.94
CA VAL A 30 -8.44 4.01 5.20
C VAL A 30 -7.88 5.09 4.28
N GLU A 31 -7.01 5.94 4.82
CA GLU A 31 -6.13 6.82 4.05
C GLU A 31 -4.70 6.65 4.56
N SER A 32 -3.77 6.26 3.68
CA SER A 32 -2.40 5.92 4.11
C SER A 32 -1.37 6.28 3.02
N PRO A 33 -0.17 6.74 3.40
CA PRO A 33 0.91 6.97 2.45
C PRO A 33 1.47 5.66 1.89
N GLY A 34 2.06 5.76 0.70
CA GLY A 34 2.74 4.65 0.04
C GLY A 34 3.87 5.16 -0.85
N MET A 35 4.69 4.22 -1.28
CA MET A 35 5.74 4.46 -2.26
C MET A 35 5.87 3.27 -3.17
N THR A 36 6.00 3.53 -4.46
CA THR A 36 6.26 2.50 -5.46
C THR A 36 7.59 2.78 -6.12
N ILE A 37 8.36 1.72 -6.40
CA ILE A 37 9.57 1.78 -7.22
C ILE A 37 9.29 0.93 -8.46
N ASN A 38 9.33 1.58 -9.62
CA ASN A 38 9.22 0.89 -10.90
C ASN A 38 10.59 0.70 -11.53
N ARG A 39 10.84 -0.49 -12.09
CA ARG A 39 12.01 -0.77 -12.92
C ARG A 39 11.59 -0.81 -14.38
N PHE A 40 12.29 -0.07 -15.23
CA PHE A 40 12.00 -0.03 -16.66
C PHE A 40 13.09 -0.68 -17.52
N GLU A 41 12.66 -1.41 -18.54
CA GLU A 41 13.49 -1.91 -19.65
C GLU A 41 12.78 -1.63 -20.97
N ASP A 42 13.51 -1.06 -21.94
CA ASP A 42 12.98 -0.71 -23.27
C ASP A 42 11.66 0.08 -23.23
N GLY A 43 11.55 1.01 -22.27
CA GLY A 43 10.38 1.88 -22.08
C GLY A 43 9.15 1.20 -21.45
N LYS A 44 9.29 -0.03 -20.94
CA LYS A 44 8.22 -0.78 -20.27
C LYS A 44 8.56 -1.05 -18.81
N ALA A 45 7.58 -0.91 -17.93
CA ALA A 45 7.71 -1.35 -16.54
C ALA A 45 7.81 -2.88 -16.53
N VAL A 46 8.91 -3.40 -16.01
CA VAL A 46 9.19 -4.84 -15.92
C VAL A 46 9.16 -5.36 -14.48
N GLU A 47 9.10 -4.45 -13.52
CA GLU A 47 8.98 -4.75 -12.10
C GLU A 47 8.35 -3.55 -11.39
N ASP A 48 7.50 -3.83 -10.41
CA ASP A 48 6.80 -2.85 -9.59
C ASP A 48 6.89 -3.33 -8.14
N ILE A 49 7.53 -2.52 -7.29
CA ILE A 49 7.74 -2.81 -5.86
C ILE A 49 6.95 -1.79 -5.06
N ASN A 50 5.96 -2.25 -4.31
CA ASN A 50 5.09 -1.39 -3.49
C ASN A 50 5.46 -1.46 -2.01
N TYR A 51 5.51 -0.28 -1.40
CA TYR A 51 5.61 -0.07 0.03
C TYR A 51 4.41 0.75 0.49
N TRP A 52 3.86 0.37 1.62
CA TRP A 52 2.75 1.04 2.30
C TRP A 52 2.83 0.73 3.79
N ASP A 53 2.21 1.58 4.61
CA ASP A 53 2.19 1.40 6.06
C ASP A 53 1.12 0.37 6.45
N ASN A 54 1.53 -0.90 6.49
CA ASN A 54 0.65 -2.00 6.89
C ASN A 54 0.14 -1.86 8.33
N LEU A 55 0.94 -1.29 9.23
CA LEU A 55 0.55 -1.15 10.63
C LEU A 55 -0.59 -0.14 10.75
N ASP A 56 -0.41 1.03 10.14
CA ASP A 56 -1.45 2.06 10.04
C ASP A 56 -2.71 1.54 9.34
N PHE A 57 -2.56 0.80 8.23
CA PHE A 57 -3.68 0.15 7.53
C PHE A 57 -4.50 -0.74 8.46
N PHE A 58 -3.88 -1.70 9.15
CA PHE A 58 -4.59 -2.63 10.04
C PHE A 58 -5.17 -1.95 11.29
N GLN A 59 -4.54 -0.87 11.78
CA GLN A 59 -5.12 -0.04 12.85
C GLN A 59 -6.38 0.69 12.38
N GLN A 60 -6.37 1.30 11.20
CA GLN A 60 -7.53 1.98 10.63
C GLN A 60 -8.67 1.01 10.30
N LEU A 61 -8.35 -0.25 9.96
CA LEU A 61 -9.36 -1.32 9.86
C LEU A 61 -9.93 -1.75 11.23
N GLY A 62 -9.28 -1.40 12.34
CA GLY A 62 -9.70 -1.74 13.70
C GLY A 62 -9.37 -3.17 14.12
N VAL A 63 -8.47 -3.85 13.40
CA VAL A 63 -8.07 -5.25 13.68
C VAL A 63 -6.76 -5.36 14.44
N MET A 64 -6.06 -4.24 14.62
CA MET A 64 -4.84 -4.14 15.41
C MET A 64 -4.92 -2.92 16.33
N GLU A 65 -4.48 -3.08 17.57
CA GLU A 65 -4.39 -1.97 18.51
C GLU A 65 -3.14 -1.11 18.22
N PRO A 66 -3.22 0.21 18.43
CA PRO A 66 -2.04 1.06 18.38
C PRO A 66 -1.03 0.65 19.47
N PRO A 67 0.28 0.78 19.22
CA PRO A 67 1.29 0.49 20.23
C PRO A 67 1.02 1.30 21.50
N THR A 68 0.93 0.63 22.63
CA THR A 68 1.01 1.30 23.94
C THR A 68 2.46 1.69 24.18
N GLY A 69 2.72 2.98 24.38
CA GLY A 69 4.03 3.51 24.76
C GLY A 69 4.47 3.12 26.16
#